data_AF-A0A9X0H3J0-F1
#
_entry.id   AF-A0A9X0H3J0-F1
#
_cell.length_a   1.000
_cell.length_b   1.000
_cell.length_c   1.000
_cell.angle_alpha   90.00
_cell.angle_beta   90.00
_cell.angle_gamma   90.00
#
_symmetry.space_group_name_H-M   'P 1'
#
loop_
_entity.id
_entity.type
_entity.pdbx_description
1 polymer ?
#
loop_
_entity_poly.entity_id
_entity_poly.type
_entity_poly.pdbx_seq_one_letter_code
_entity_poly.pdbx_strand_id
1 'polypeptide(L)'
;MSIKLRLLLLIGTSMLTALIISLVNYVGNTRTETAMIDSEVSMTALSNHLEADMMHDALRADVLSAMLVGLGKSNSTREEVQKSLDEHAAHFRAVLNDNLKLPITEAIKAELSRIKPSLDTYIASGERIVGLALDNPERAQQELGTFTSAFTQLEEQMSSLSDLIEENFKASGEGARQAIRSANIALVVVLVASILLLLVQGRWVTRSIMIPLASASRIADSIAHGNLSEPINEPRGRDEASMLIRSLGVMQRDLRGMIEVVRSNAHGVSGMSRQLSSGCHEVAARQRAPCRQRPAR
;
A
#
# COMPACT_ATOMS: atom_id res chain seq x y z
N MET A 1 15.52 2.48 -31.12
CA MET A 1 15.75 1.62 -29.95
C MET A 1 15.46 0.19 -30.35
N SER A 2 16.32 -0.74 -29.94
CA SER A 2 16.07 -2.16 -30.16
C SER A 2 14.82 -2.63 -29.41
N ILE A 3 14.12 -3.64 -29.93
CA ILE A 3 13.01 -4.31 -29.24
C ILE A 3 13.48 -4.81 -27.86
N LYS A 4 14.70 -5.36 -27.77
CA LYS A 4 15.30 -5.81 -26.50
C LYS A 4 15.38 -4.68 -25.47
N LEU A 5 15.83 -3.49 -25.87
CA LEU A 5 15.92 -2.34 -24.96
C LEU A 5 14.53 -1.86 -24.51
N ARG A 6 13.53 -1.87 -25.40
CA ARG A 6 12.15 -1.53 -25.04
C ARG A 6 11.57 -2.49 -23.99
N LEU A 7 11.82 -3.80 -24.15
CA LEU A 7 11.39 -4.82 -23.18
C LEU A 7 12.11 -4.70 -21.84
N LEU A 8 13.42 -4.42 -21.84
CA LEU A 8 14.17 -4.18 -20.60
C LEU A 8 13.68 -2.93 -19.87
N LEU A 9 13.39 -1.84 -20.59
CA LEU A 9 12.80 -0.64 -20.00
C LEU A 9 11.42 -0.94 -19.41
N LEU A 10 10.60 -1.75 -20.07
CA LEU A 10 9.30 -2.15 -19.54
C LEU A 10 9.43 -2.90 -18.23
N ILE A 11 10.24 -3.96 -18.18
CA ILE A 11 10.47 -4.74 -16.97
C ILE A 11 11.04 -3.85 -15.86
N GLY A 12 12.05 -3.03 -16.18
CA GLY A 12 12.70 -2.15 -15.21
C GLY A 12 11.73 -1.15 -14.59
N THR A 13 10.90 -0.49 -15.41
CA THR A 13 9.88 0.43 -14.89
C THR A 13 8.79 -0.27 -14.09
N SER A 14 8.33 -1.46 -14.49
CA SER A 14 7.35 -2.24 -13.71
C SER A 14 7.92 -2.65 -12.35
N MET A 15 9.16 -3.15 -12.31
CA MET A 15 9.84 -3.44 -11.05
C MET A 15 10.00 -2.20 -10.18
N LEU A 16 10.36 -1.06 -10.78
CA LEU A 16 10.48 0.20 -10.07
C LEU A 16 9.12 0.65 -9.48
N THR A 17 8.02 0.52 -10.22
CA THR A 17 6.69 0.84 -9.67
C THR A 17 6.30 -0.05 -8.50
N ALA A 18 6.56 -1.35 -8.60
CA ALA A 18 6.30 -2.28 -7.50
C ALA A 18 7.13 -1.91 -6.25
N LEU A 19 8.42 -1.59 -6.42
CA LEU A 19 9.28 -1.14 -5.32
C LEU A 19 8.77 0.16 -4.69
N ILE A 20 8.32 1.13 -5.49
CA ILE A 20 7.76 2.38 -4.99
C ILE A 20 6.47 2.13 -4.19
N ILE A 21 5.56 1.29 -4.71
CA ILE A 21 4.32 0.92 -4.00
C ILE A 21 4.64 0.25 -2.67
N SER A 22 5.55 -0.73 -2.67
CA SER A 22 5.98 -1.43 -1.46
C SER A 22 6.63 -0.50 -0.44
N LEU A 23 7.49 0.43 -0.90
CA LEU A 23 8.14 1.40 -0.02
C LEU A 23 7.12 2.36 0.61
N VAL A 24 6.18 2.89 -0.19
CA VAL A 24 5.12 3.78 0.30
C VAL A 24 4.21 3.06 1.28
N ASN A 25 3.85 1.81 1.00
CA ASN A 25 3.08 0.99 1.93
C ASN A 25 3.84 0.75 3.23
N TYR A 26 5.12 0.38 3.17
CA TYR A 26 5.95 0.12 4.35
C TYR A 26 6.12 1.36 5.24
N VAL A 27 6.39 2.53 4.64
CA VAL A 27 6.50 3.79 5.38
C VAL A 27 5.15 4.23 5.95
N GLY A 28 4.06 4.07 5.19
CA GLY A 28 2.70 4.35 5.67
C GLY A 28 2.30 3.46 6.84
N ASN A 29 2.65 2.17 6.77
CA ASN A 29 2.33 1.19 7.80
C ASN A 29 3.10 1.44 9.10
N THR A 30 4.41 1.67 9.03
CA THR A 30 5.24 1.94 10.23
C THR A 30 4.85 3.24 10.93
N ARG A 31 4.47 4.29 10.19
CA ARG A 31 3.91 5.52 10.78
C ARG A 31 2.55 5.28 11.43
N THR A 32 1.69 4.50 10.81
CA THR A 32 0.38 4.14 11.35
C THR A 32 0.53 3.31 12.62
N GLU A 33 1.39 2.30 12.61
CA GLU A 33 1.71 1.46 13.76
C GLU A 33 2.20 2.29 14.94
N THR A 34 3.18 3.19 14.72
CA THR A 34 3.70 4.08 15.76
C THR A 34 2.61 4.96 16.36
N ALA A 35 1.74 5.56 15.53
CA ALA A 35 0.65 6.40 16.00
C ALA A 35 -0.45 5.60 16.73
N MET A 36 -0.69 4.35 16.34
CA MET A 36 -1.61 3.46 17.05
C MET A 36 -1.07 3.05 18.42
N ILE A 37 0.22 2.72 18.53
CA ILE A 37 0.88 2.41 19.81
C ILE A 37 0.79 3.62 20.75
N ASP A 38 1.06 4.83 20.26
CA ASP A 38 0.95 6.06 21.06
C ASP A 38 -0.49 6.30 21.56
N SER A 39 -1.49 6.04 20.71
CA SER A 39 -2.91 6.10 21.11
C SER A 39 -3.28 5.02 22.13
N GLU A 40 -2.73 3.82 22.03
CA GLU A 40 -2.95 2.71 22.97
C GLU A 40 -2.33 3.01 24.34
N VAL A 41 -1.10 3.51 24.36
CA VAL A 41 -0.40 3.96 25.57
C VAL A 41 -1.20 5.05 26.26
N SER A 42 -1.69 6.03 25.51
CA SER A 42 -2.50 7.12 26.05
C SER A 42 -3.83 6.63 26.62
N MET A 43 -4.48 5.66 25.96
CA MET A 43 -5.70 5.03 26.45
C MET A 43 -5.46 4.27 27.76
N THR A 44 -4.33 3.56 27.85
CA THR A 44 -3.94 2.83 29.07
C THR A 44 -3.67 3.79 30.20
N ALA A 45 -2.96 4.90 29.92
CA ALA A 45 -2.70 5.94 30.90
C ALA A 45 -3.99 6.58 31.45
N LEU A 46 -4.96 6.85 30.57
CA LEU A 46 -6.29 7.34 30.93
C LEU A 46 -7.06 6.32 31.78
N SER A 47 -7.07 5.05 31.39
CA SER A 47 -7.75 4.00 32.16
C SER A 47 -7.20 3.87 33.57
N ASN A 48 -5.88 3.80 33.72
CA ASN A 48 -5.21 3.74 35.02
C ASN A 48 -5.47 5.00 35.86
N HIS A 49 -5.59 6.17 35.22
CA HIS A 49 -5.90 7.41 35.92
C HIS A 49 -7.35 7.45 36.42
N LEU A 50 -8.32 6.98 35.62
CA LEU A 50 -9.71 6.82 36.07
C LEU A 50 -9.82 5.82 37.22
N GLU A 51 -9.04 4.74 37.20
CA GLU A 51 -8.96 3.80 38.30
C GLU A 51 -8.35 4.43 39.56
N ALA A 52 -7.32 5.24 39.40
CA ALA A 52 -6.72 6.02 40.48
C ALA A 52 -7.74 7.00 41.12
N ASP A 53 -8.56 7.66 40.29
CA ASP A 53 -9.65 8.54 40.74
C ASP A 53 -10.71 7.77 41.54
N MET A 54 -11.11 6.58 41.07
CA MET A 54 -11.99 5.70 41.85
C MET A 54 -11.37 5.28 43.19
N MET A 55 -10.06 5.02 43.23
CA MET A 55 -9.39 4.66 44.50
C MET A 55 -9.29 5.86 45.46
N HIS A 56 -9.15 7.07 44.94
CA HIS A 56 -9.19 8.31 45.73
C HIS A 56 -10.50 8.42 46.50
N ASP A 57 -11.64 8.25 45.81
CA ASP A 57 -12.96 8.24 46.43
C ASP A 57 -13.20 7.02 47.34
N ALA A 58 -12.71 5.84 46.95
CA ALA A 58 -12.86 4.61 47.73
C ALA A 58 -12.17 4.71 49.11
N LEU A 59 -10.96 5.27 49.16
CA LEU A 59 -10.24 5.54 50.41
C LEU A 59 -11.02 6.50 51.34
N ARG A 60 -11.69 7.49 50.78
CA ARG A 60 -12.57 8.38 51.55
C ARG A 60 -13.79 7.63 52.07
N ALA A 61 -14.37 6.73 51.27
CA ALA A 61 -15.46 5.88 51.71
C ALA A 61 -15.03 4.93 52.85
N ASP A 62 -13.82 4.36 52.81
CA ASP A 62 -13.27 3.53 53.89
C ASP A 62 -13.12 4.30 55.20
N VAL A 63 -12.61 5.52 55.13
CA VAL A 63 -12.50 6.42 56.30
C VAL A 63 -13.87 6.68 56.91
N LEU A 64 -14.88 7.00 56.10
CA LEU A 64 -16.24 7.24 56.60
C LEU A 64 -16.88 5.96 57.15
N SER A 65 -16.63 4.81 56.51
CA SER A 65 -17.09 3.51 56.99
C SER A 65 -16.48 3.17 58.36
N ALA A 66 -15.18 3.41 58.55
CA ALA A 66 -14.49 3.23 59.83
C ALA A 66 -15.13 4.08 60.94
N MET A 67 -15.50 5.33 60.64
CA MET A 67 -16.22 6.19 61.59
C MET A 67 -17.57 5.60 61.99
N LEU A 68 -18.33 5.03 61.05
CA LEU A 68 -19.60 4.38 61.37
C LEU A 68 -19.41 3.09 62.18
N VAL A 69 -18.41 2.28 61.86
CA VAL A 69 -18.05 1.08 62.63
C VAL A 69 -17.65 1.45 64.05
N GLY A 70 -16.78 2.44 64.23
CA GLY A 70 -16.36 2.94 65.54
C GLY A 70 -17.50 3.45 66.41
N LEU A 71 -18.51 4.07 65.80
CA LEU A 71 -19.72 4.54 66.47
C LEU A 71 -20.77 3.43 66.70
N GLY A 72 -20.51 2.19 66.27
CA GLY A 72 -21.48 1.08 66.35
C GLY A 72 -22.70 1.27 65.45
N LYS A 73 -22.58 2.05 64.38
CA LYS A 73 -23.66 2.40 63.43
C LYS A 73 -23.53 1.71 62.07
N SER A 74 -22.60 0.76 61.93
CA SER A 74 -22.39 -0.02 60.71
C SER A 74 -22.57 -1.51 60.97
N ASN A 75 -22.96 -2.25 59.94
CA ASN A 75 -22.95 -3.72 59.95
C ASN A 75 -21.58 -4.29 59.56
N SER A 76 -20.67 -3.47 59.05
CA SER A 76 -19.31 -3.89 58.69
C SER A 76 -18.45 -4.12 59.92
N THR A 77 -17.49 -5.02 59.81
CA THR A 77 -16.53 -5.32 60.88
C THR A 77 -15.31 -4.41 60.80
N ARG A 78 -14.53 -4.39 61.89
CA ARG A 78 -13.23 -3.68 61.93
C ARG A 78 -12.26 -4.25 60.90
N GLU A 79 -12.24 -5.58 60.78
CA GLU A 79 -11.38 -6.31 59.85
C GLU A 79 -11.75 -6.03 58.40
N GLU A 80 -13.04 -5.94 58.06
CA GLU A 80 -13.51 -5.64 56.71
C GLU A 80 -13.06 -4.25 56.25
N VAL A 81 -13.22 -3.23 57.11
CA VAL A 81 -12.83 -1.85 56.76
C VAL A 81 -11.32 -1.71 56.65
N GLN A 82 -10.56 -2.32 57.56
CA GLN A 82 -9.09 -2.28 57.46
C GLN A 82 -8.60 -2.97 56.18
N LYS A 83 -9.19 -4.12 55.84
CA LYS A 83 -8.85 -4.84 54.62
C LYS A 83 -9.16 -4.03 53.36
N SER A 84 -10.35 -3.42 53.30
CA SER A 84 -10.76 -2.55 52.18
C SER A 84 -9.78 -1.39 51.99
N LEU A 85 -9.41 -0.74 53.10
CA LEU A 85 -8.44 0.34 53.10
C LEU A 85 -7.08 -0.10 52.55
N ASP A 86 -6.56 -1.23 53.03
CA ASP A 86 -5.26 -1.76 52.62
C ASP A 86 -5.27 -2.13 51.12
N GLU A 87 -6.37 -2.72 50.63
CA GLU A 87 -6.57 -3.07 49.22
C GLU A 87 -6.61 -1.83 48.33
N HIS A 88 -7.44 -0.83 48.66
CA HIS A 88 -7.53 0.42 47.89
C HIS A 88 -6.22 1.21 47.92
N ALA A 89 -5.55 1.29 49.07
CA ALA A 89 -4.26 1.96 49.22
C ALA A 89 -3.16 1.28 48.38
N ALA A 90 -3.09 -0.05 48.40
CA ALA A 90 -2.14 -0.80 47.59
C ALA A 90 -2.43 -0.61 46.09
N HIS A 91 -3.70 -0.66 45.71
CA HIS A 91 -4.12 -0.51 44.32
C HIS A 91 -3.84 0.89 43.77
N PHE A 92 -4.14 1.94 44.53
CA PHE A 92 -3.88 3.32 44.14
C PHE A 92 -2.37 3.56 43.90
N ARG A 93 -1.51 3.02 44.78
CA ARG A 93 -0.05 3.06 44.55
C ARG A 93 0.35 2.26 43.31
N ALA A 94 -0.28 1.12 43.04
CA ALA A 94 0.03 0.28 41.90
C ALA A 94 -0.29 0.99 40.58
N VAL A 95 -1.50 1.52 40.40
CA VAL A 95 -1.93 2.17 39.14
C VAL A 95 -1.10 3.41 38.82
N LEU A 96 -0.72 4.21 39.82
CA LEU A 96 0.17 5.35 39.63
C LEU A 96 1.56 4.90 39.14
N ASN A 97 2.11 3.83 39.75
CA ASN A 97 3.41 3.28 39.36
C ASN A 97 3.38 2.61 37.99
N ASP A 98 2.27 1.99 37.62
CA ASP A 98 2.10 1.39 36.29
C ASP A 98 2.05 2.47 35.21
N ASN A 99 1.40 3.60 35.46
CA ASN A 99 1.47 4.78 34.59
C ASN A 99 2.89 5.33 34.42
N LEU A 100 3.71 5.34 35.48
CA LEU A 100 5.11 5.78 35.40
C LEU A 100 6.00 4.85 34.55
N LYS A 101 5.58 3.60 34.29
CA LYS A 101 6.31 2.63 33.45
C LYS A 101 5.94 2.73 31.97
N LEU A 102 4.82 3.37 31.66
CA LEU A 102 4.38 3.55 30.27
C LEU A 102 5.31 4.53 29.54
N PRO A 103 5.46 4.42 28.21
CA PRO A 103 6.18 5.39 27.39
C PRO A 103 5.31 6.65 27.15
N ILE A 104 4.88 7.29 28.23
CA ILE A 104 4.11 8.53 28.25
C ILE A 104 5.01 9.76 28.05
N THR A 105 4.40 10.91 27.80
CA THR A 105 5.14 12.17 27.63
C THR A 105 5.84 12.59 28.92
N GLU A 106 6.95 13.32 28.79
CA GLU A 106 7.70 13.85 29.94
C GLU A 106 6.84 14.78 30.82
N ALA A 107 5.86 15.47 30.24
CA ALA A 107 4.92 16.30 30.98
C ALA A 107 4.04 15.47 31.93
N ILE A 108 3.40 14.39 31.43
CA ILE A 108 2.57 13.50 32.24
C ILE A 108 3.43 12.80 33.30
N LYS A 109 4.65 12.37 32.94
CA LYS A 109 5.58 11.71 33.87
C LYS A 109 6.03 12.64 35.01
N ALA A 110 6.29 13.90 34.70
CA ALA A 110 6.62 14.91 35.70
C ALA A 110 5.46 15.14 36.67
N GLU A 111 4.23 15.23 36.15
CA GLU A 111 3.04 15.44 36.98
C GLU A 111 2.70 14.24 37.87
N LEU A 112 2.79 13.02 37.34
CA LEU A 112 2.69 11.79 38.13
C LEU A 112 3.72 11.74 39.27
N SER A 113 4.96 12.16 38.99
CA SER A 113 6.02 12.22 39.99
C SER A 113 5.75 13.28 41.06
N ARG A 114 5.10 14.40 40.68
CA ARG A 114 4.68 15.48 41.59
C ARG A 114 3.52 15.06 42.49
N ILE A 115 2.61 14.21 42.00
CA ILE A 115 1.46 13.70 42.74
C ILE A 115 1.85 12.69 43.81
N LYS A 116 2.90 11.89 43.57
CA LYS A 116 3.28 10.77 44.44
C LYS A 116 3.38 11.14 45.94
N PRO A 117 4.03 12.25 46.36
CA PRO A 117 4.09 12.63 47.78
C PRO A 117 2.73 12.98 48.39
N SER A 118 1.85 13.64 47.63
CA SER A 118 0.49 13.97 48.07
C SER A 118 -0.38 12.70 48.16
N LEU A 119 -0.20 11.74 47.24
CA LEU A 119 -0.79 10.41 47.34
C LEU A 119 -0.37 9.68 48.63
N ASP A 120 0.95 9.61 48.88
CA ASP A 120 1.47 8.94 50.07
C ASP A 120 0.97 9.62 51.36
N THR A 121 0.85 10.96 51.37
CA THR A 121 0.30 11.74 52.49
C THR A 121 -1.19 11.46 52.71
N TYR A 122 -1.97 11.41 51.63
CA TYR A 122 -3.39 11.10 51.67
C TYR A 122 -3.65 9.71 52.24
N ILE A 123 -2.96 8.69 51.72
CA ILE A 123 -3.09 7.31 52.20
C ILE A 123 -2.69 7.20 53.67
N ALA A 124 -1.54 7.77 54.07
CA ALA A 124 -1.10 7.74 55.46
C ALA A 124 -2.08 8.45 56.40
N SER A 125 -2.70 9.55 55.95
CA SER A 125 -3.77 10.20 56.72
C SER A 125 -5.02 9.34 56.81
N GLY A 126 -5.37 8.60 55.76
CA GLY A 126 -6.49 7.64 55.75
C GLY A 126 -6.27 6.50 56.74
N GLU A 127 -5.12 5.82 56.66
CA GLU A 127 -4.67 4.77 57.60
C GLU A 127 -4.76 5.24 59.06
N ARG A 128 -4.28 6.46 59.33
CA ARG A 128 -4.31 7.05 60.66
C ARG A 128 -5.72 7.33 61.17
N ILE A 129 -6.59 7.90 60.34
CA ILE A 129 -7.97 8.20 60.73
C ILE A 129 -8.79 6.92 60.87
N VAL A 130 -8.60 5.90 60.02
CA VAL A 130 -9.26 4.60 60.18
C VAL A 130 -8.89 3.97 61.52
N GLY A 131 -7.60 3.89 61.86
CA GLY A 131 -7.17 3.37 63.15
C GLY A 131 -7.78 4.12 64.34
N LEU A 132 -7.77 5.45 64.29
CA LEU A 132 -8.41 6.28 65.32
C LEU A 132 -9.93 6.10 65.36
N ALA A 133 -10.60 6.00 64.21
CA ALA A 133 -12.04 5.88 64.14
C ALA A 133 -12.54 4.59 64.79
N LEU A 134 -11.80 3.49 64.62
CA LEU A 134 -12.15 2.20 65.21
C LEU A 134 -11.95 2.15 66.73
N ASP A 135 -10.98 2.90 67.26
CA ASP A 135 -10.61 2.88 68.69
C ASP A 135 -11.19 4.05 69.51
N ASN A 136 -11.20 5.26 68.93
CA ASN A 136 -11.64 6.51 69.56
C ASN A 136 -12.29 7.45 68.52
N PRO A 137 -13.59 7.27 68.22
CA PRO A 137 -14.30 8.04 67.21
C PRO A 137 -14.28 9.55 67.44
N GLU A 138 -14.30 10.02 68.69
CA GLU A 138 -14.25 11.45 69.00
C GLU A 138 -12.92 12.07 68.57
N ARG A 139 -11.80 11.38 68.81
CA ARG A 139 -10.48 11.85 68.37
C ARG A 139 -10.33 11.80 66.86
N ALA A 140 -10.85 10.76 66.21
CA ALA A 140 -10.89 10.69 64.75
C ALA A 140 -11.64 11.88 64.15
N GLN A 141 -12.76 12.28 64.76
CA GLN A 141 -13.56 13.42 64.31
C GLN A 141 -12.81 14.75 64.46
N GLN A 142 -12.03 14.94 65.53
CA GLN A 142 -11.20 16.14 65.73
C GLN A 142 -10.10 16.27 64.67
N GLU A 143 -9.59 15.15 64.18
CA GLU A 143 -8.46 15.11 63.26
C GLU A 143 -8.87 14.91 61.79
N LEU A 144 -10.18 14.77 61.53
CA LEU A 144 -10.74 14.59 60.18
C LEU A 144 -10.39 15.75 59.24
N GLY A 145 -10.24 16.97 59.75
CA GLY A 145 -9.83 18.13 58.96
C GLY A 145 -8.47 17.99 58.28
N THR A 146 -7.54 17.26 58.90
CA THR A 146 -6.23 16.95 58.29
C THR A 146 -6.39 16.01 57.10
N PHE A 147 -7.24 14.98 57.23
CA PHE A 147 -7.56 14.07 56.14
C PHE A 147 -8.28 14.78 54.99
N THR A 148 -9.27 15.62 55.29
CA THR A 148 -9.97 16.41 54.28
C THR A 148 -9.01 17.34 53.52
N SER A 149 -8.04 17.94 54.22
CA SER A 149 -7.04 18.80 53.57
C SER A 149 -6.13 17.99 52.62
N ALA A 150 -5.71 16.78 53.03
CA ALA A 150 -4.92 15.90 52.18
C ALA A 150 -5.71 15.38 50.97
N PHE A 151 -7.00 15.05 51.17
CA PHE A 151 -7.93 14.68 50.11
C PHE A 151 -8.02 15.77 49.04
N THR A 152 -8.35 17.01 49.44
CA THR A 152 -8.54 18.14 48.52
C THR A 152 -7.24 18.52 47.82
N GLN A 153 -6.09 18.47 48.50
CA GLN A 153 -4.81 18.73 47.85
C GLN A 153 -4.51 17.70 46.75
N LEU A 154 -4.76 16.42 47.02
CA LEU A 154 -4.54 15.36 46.03
C LEU A 154 -5.54 15.46 44.87
N GLU A 155 -6.82 15.75 45.16
CA GLU A 155 -7.88 15.96 44.17
C GLU A 155 -7.51 17.08 43.18
N GLU A 156 -7.03 18.22 43.66
CA GLU A 156 -6.61 19.33 42.79
C GLU A 156 -5.46 18.94 41.85
N GLN A 157 -4.47 18.20 42.35
CA GLN A 157 -3.37 17.73 41.51
C GLN A 157 -3.82 16.66 40.50
N MET A 158 -4.70 15.74 40.92
CA MET A 158 -5.27 14.72 40.04
C MET A 158 -6.14 15.33 38.96
N SER A 159 -6.91 16.38 39.25
CA SER A 159 -7.67 17.14 38.24
C SER A 159 -6.74 17.72 37.17
N SER A 160 -5.62 18.33 37.57
CA SER A 160 -4.64 18.86 36.61
C SER A 160 -3.98 17.74 35.77
N LEU A 161 -3.73 16.58 36.36
CA LEU A 161 -3.22 15.42 35.62
C LEU A 161 -4.27 14.87 34.64
N SER A 162 -5.55 14.89 35.03
CA SER A 162 -6.68 14.44 34.20
C SER A 162 -6.75 15.22 32.90
N ASP A 163 -6.68 16.55 32.99
CA ASP A 163 -6.69 17.43 31.81
C ASP A 163 -5.55 17.10 30.85
N LEU A 164 -4.33 16.89 31.38
CA LEU A 164 -3.15 16.55 30.58
C LEU A 164 -3.27 15.18 29.91
N ILE A 165 -3.76 14.16 30.63
CA ILE A 165 -3.93 12.82 30.08
C ILE A 165 -5.05 12.80 29.03
N GLU A 166 -6.16 13.50 29.26
CA GLU A 166 -7.27 13.59 28.31
C GLU A 166 -6.85 14.34 27.04
N GLU A 167 -6.11 15.44 27.16
CA GLU A 167 -5.56 16.17 26.02
C GLU A 167 -4.61 15.28 25.22
N ASN A 168 -3.69 14.57 25.88
CA ASN A 168 -2.77 13.66 25.22
C ASN A 168 -3.51 12.50 24.51
N PHE A 169 -4.51 11.91 25.16
CA PHE A 169 -5.34 10.86 24.57
C PHE A 169 -6.08 11.34 23.30
N LYS A 170 -6.66 12.54 23.33
CA LYS A 170 -7.30 13.16 22.16
C LYS A 170 -6.27 13.39 21.05
N ALA A 171 -5.12 13.99 21.38
CA ALA A 171 -4.06 14.30 20.42
C ALA A 171 -3.49 13.04 19.75
N SER A 172 -3.19 11.99 20.52
CA SER A 172 -2.69 10.71 20.00
C SER A 172 -3.75 10.01 19.14
N GLY A 173 -5.03 10.05 19.55
CA GLY A 173 -6.14 9.51 18.76
C GLY A 173 -6.34 10.23 17.42
N GLU A 174 -6.25 11.55 17.40
CA GLU A 174 -6.28 12.35 16.17
C GLU A 174 -5.04 12.09 15.30
N GLY A 175 -3.86 12.00 15.91
CA GLY A 175 -2.60 11.63 15.26
C GLY A 175 -2.70 10.29 14.54
N ALA A 176 -3.26 9.26 15.21
CA ALA A 176 -3.50 7.94 14.61
C ALA A 176 -4.45 8.01 13.40
N ARG A 177 -5.59 8.69 13.54
CA ARG A 177 -6.54 8.88 12.44
C ARG A 177 -5.91 9.60 11.25
N GLN A 178 -5.10 10.62 11.52
CA GLN A 178 -4.40 11.38 10.49
C GLN A 178 -3.31 10.55 9.81
N ALA A 179 -2.56 9.74 10.55
CA ALA A 179 -1.57 8.80 10.01
C ALA A 179 -2.23 7.82 9.04
N ILE A 180 -3.33 7.17 9.44
CA ILE A 180 -4.13 6.26 8.61
C ILE A 180 -4.63 6.98 7.34
N ARG A 181 -5.23 8.17 7.49
CA ARG A 181 -5.74 8.94 6.36
C ARG A 181 -4.63 9.29 5.37
N SER A 182 -3.48 9.75 5.87
CA SER A 182 -2.33 10.12 5.03
C SER A 182 -1.75 8.91 4.28
N ALA A 183 -1.64 7.75 4.95
CA ALA A 183 -1.17 6.50 4.34
C ALA A 183 -2.12 6.04 3.22
N ASN A 184 -3.43 6.08 3.48
CA ASN A 184 -4.45 5.71 2.49
C ASN A 184 -4.43 6.65 1.27
N ILE A 185 -4.33 7.97 1.47
CA ILE A 185 -4.22 8.94 0.37
C ILE A 185 -2.95 8.68 -0.44
N ALA A 186 -1.80 8.46 0.22
CA ALA A 186 -0.54 8.16 -0.47
C ALA A 186 -0.63 6.88 -1.32
N LEU A 187 -1.23 5.81 -0.77
CA LEU A 187 -1.45 4.57 -1.51
C LEU A 187 -2.36 4.76 -2.73
N VAL A 188 -3.47 5.48 -2.58
CA VAL A 188 -4.39 5.78 -3.70
C VAL A 188 -3.68 6.58 -4.79
N VAL A 189 -2.92 7.61 -4.43
CA VAL A 189 -2.16 8.44 -5.39
C VAL A 189 -1.15 7.59 -6.17
N VAL A 190 -0.37 6.76 -5.48
CA VAL A 190 0.64 5.90 -6.12
C VAL A 190 -0.01 4.81 -6.97
N LEU A 191 -1.14 4.24 -6.54
CA LEU A 191 -1.90 3.26 -7.31
C LEU A 191 -2.42 3.87 -8.62
N VAL A 192 -3.07 5.04 -8.55
CA VAL A 192 -3.58 5.74 -9.74
C VAL A 192 -2.44 6.11 -10.69
N ALA A 193 -1.32 6.63 -10.15
CA ALA A 193 -0.14 6.95 -10.95
C ALA A 193 0.45 5.70 -11.65
N SER A 194 0.50 4.57 -10.95
CA SER A 194 0.99 3.30 -11.49
C SER A 194 0.08 2.77 -12.60
N ILE A 195 -1.25 2.84 -12.43
CA ILE A 195 -2.22 2.46 -13.46
C ILE A 195 -2.05 3.34 -14.71
N LEU A 196 -1.96 4.67 -14.54
CA LEU A 196 -1.74 5.58 -15.66
C LEU A 196 -0.43 5.28 -16.40
N LEU A 197 0.64 5.00 -15.65
CA LEU A 197 1.93 4.63 -16.23
C LEU A 197 1.84 3.32 -17.04
N LEU A 198 1.17 2.30 -16.51
CA LEU A 198 0.94 1.03 -17.21
C LEU A 198 0.10 1.21 -18.48
N LEU A 199 -0.91 2.08 -18.46
CA LEU A 199 -1.71 2.40 -19.64
C LEU A 199 -0.87 3.09 -20.73
N VAL A 200 -0.06 4.09 -20.34
CA VAL A 200 0.85 4.79 -21.26
C VAL A 200 1.87 3.82 -21.85
N GLN A 201 2.46 2.98 -21.01
CA GLN A 201 3.45 1.99 -21.42
C GLN A 201 2.85 0.91 -22.34
N GLY A 202 1.67 0.38 -22.00
CA GLY A 202 0.97 -0.58 -22.84
C GLY A 202 0.70 0.00 -24.23
N ARG A 203 0.20 1.25 -24.28
CA ARG A 203 -0.04 1.96 -25.55
C ARG A 203 1.24 2.20 -26.36
N TRP A 204 2.35 2.48 -25.69
CA TRP A 204 3.67 2.63 -26.30
C TRP A 204 4.20 1.31 -26.87
N VAL A 205 4.05 0.19 -26.15
CA VAL A 205 4.44 -1.15 -26.63
C VAL A 205 3.59 -1.59 -27.81
N THR A 206 2.27 -1.42 -27.75
CA THR A 206 1.38 -1.77 -28.87
C THR A 206 1.78 -1.04 -30.14
N ARG A 207 2.08 0.26 -30.05
CA ARG A 207 2.50 1.05 -31.22
C ARG A 207 3.91 0.76 -31.70
N SER A 208 4.84 0.47 -30.80
CA SER A 208 6.25 0.31 -31.16
C SER A 208 6.65 -1.11 -31.54
N ILE A 209 5.90 -2.13 -31.09
CA ILE A 209 6.23 -3.55 -31.33
C ILE A 209 5.08 -4.27 -32.03
N MET A 210 3.89 -4.31 -31.43
CA MET A 210 2.78 -5.16 -31.93
C MET A 210 2.30 -4.74 -33.32
N ILE A 211 2.13 -3.44 -33.58
CA ILE A 211 1.67 -2.94 -34.89
C ILE A 211 2.67 -3.23 -36.03
N PRO A 212 3.99 -2.92 -35.89
CA PRO A 212 4.99 -3.30 -36.89
C PRO A 212 5.08 -4.81 -37.13
N LEU A 213 5.00 -5.61 -36.07
CA LEU A 213 5.07 -7.07 -36.19
C LEU A 213 3.85 -7.65 -36.91
N ALA A 214 2.65 -7.16 -36.59
CA ALA A 214 1.42 -7.52 -37.30
C ALA A 214 1.50 -7.13 -38.79
N SER A 215 2.13 -5.99 -39.11
CA SER A 215 2.33 -5.57 -40.49
C SER A 215 3.31 -6.49 -41.23
N ALA A 216 4.44 -6.85 -40.61
CA ALA A 216 5.37 -7.83 -41.17
C ALA A 216 4.69 -9.19 -41.43
N SER A 217 3.87 -9.66 -40.49
CA SER A 217 3.10 -10.91 -40.64
C SER A 217 2.15 -10.85 -41.82
N ARG A 218 1.39 -9.76 -42.02
CA ARG A 218 0.51 -9.59 -43.19
C ARG A 218 1.26 -9.58 -44.52
N ILE A 219 2.43 -8.94 -44.56
CA ILE A 219 3.27 -8.93 -45.77
C ILE A 219 3.74 -10.34 -46.10
N ALA A 220 4.25 -11.07 -45.11
CA ALA A 220 4.70 -12.45 -45.29
C ALA A 220 3.56 -13.36 -45.76
N ASP A 221 2.36 -13.21 -45.18
CA ASP A 221 1.16 -13.95 -45.57
C ASP A 221 0.76 -13.67 -47.03
N SER A 222 0.80 -12.40 -47.46
CA SER A 222 0.52 -12.01 -48.84
C SER A 222 1.53 -12.61 -49.84
N ILE A 223 2.81 -12.61 -49.48
CA ILE A 223 3.86 -13.25 -50.30
C ILE A 223 3.63 -14.77 -50.38
N ALA A 224 3.29 -15.42 -49.27
CA ALA A 224 3.03 -16.86 -49.24
C ALA A 224 1.84 -17.27 -50.13
N HIS A 225 0.82 -16.42 -50.24
CA HIS A 225 -0.32 -16.60 -51.13
C HIS A 225 -0.06 -16.14 -52.59
N GLY A 226 1.18 -15.73 -52.91
CA GLY A 226 1.56 -15.28 -54.26
C GLY A 226 1.08 -13.87 -54.62
N ASN A 227 0.52 -13.12 -53.68
CA ASN A 227 0.14 -11.72 -53.89
C ASN A 227 1.37 -10.80 -53.69
N LEU A 228 2.08 -10.50 -54.78
CA LEU A 228 3.25 -9.62 -54.77
C LEU A 228 2.94 -8.17 -55.20
N SER A 229 1.66 -7.84 -55.37
CA SER A 229 1.22 -6.54 -55.89
C SER A 229 0.93 -5.52 -54.78
N GLU A 230 0.80 -5.97 -53.52
CA GLU A 230 0.50 -5.08 -52.40
C GLU A 230 1.70 -4.17 -52.06
N PRO A 231 1.51 -2.84 -51.98
CA PRO A 231 2.59 -1.91 -51.69
C PRO A 231 3.03 -2.02 -50.23
N ILE A 232 4.31 -2.32 -50.02
CA ILE A 232 4.91 -2.33 -48.70
C ILE A 232 5.36 -0.91 -48.34
N ASN A 233 4.67 -0.29 -47.38
CA ASN A 233 5.07 1.01 -46.85
C ASN A 233 6.42 0.89 -46.10
N GLU A 234 7.41 1.69 -46.50
CA GLU A 234 8.71 1.62 -45.85
C GLU A 234 8.65 2.10 -44.38
N PRO A 235 9.17 1.31 -43.44
CA PRO A 235 9.16 1.70 -42.03
C PRO A 235 10.17 2.81 -41.77
N ARG A 236 9.73 3.86 -41.05
CA ARG A 236 10.58 4.99 -40.63
C ARG A 236 11.61 4.62 -39.55
N GLY A 237 11.37 3.57 -38.77
CA GLY A 237 12.26 3.15 -37.69
C GLY A 237 13.55 2.48 -38.20
N ARG A 238 14.56 2.37 -37.34
CA ARG A 238 15.80 1.58 -37.58
C ARG A 238 15.91 0.39 -36.62
N ASP A 239 14.78 -0.06 -36.08
CA ASP A 239 14.70 -1.19 -35.15
C ASP A 239 14.54 -2.53 -35.88
N GLU A 240 14.61 -3.63 -35.13
CA GLU A 240 14.55 -5.00 -35.66
C GLU A 240 13.25 -5.26 -36.44
N ALA A 241 12.13 -4.71 -35.99
CA ALA A 241 10.86 -4.81 -36.71
C ALA A 241 10.91 -4.07 -38.07
N SER A 242 11.53 -2.88 -38.10
CA SER A 242 11.72 -2.12 -39.33
C SER A 242 12.71 -2.81 -40.29
N MET A 243 13.74 -3.48 -39.76
CA MET A 243 14.65 -4.31 -40.56
C MET A 243 13.91 -5.51 -41.17
N LEU A 244 13.08 -6.20 -40.39
CA LEU A 244 12.27 -7.32 -40.88
C LEU A 244 11.34 -6.91 -42.05
N ILE A 245 10.60 -5.82 -41.89
CA ILE A 245 9.72 -5.30 -42.96
C ILE A 245 10.53 -4.94 -44.21
N ARG A 246 11.72 -4.33 -44.07
CA ARG A 246 12.59 -4.03 -45.21
C ARG A 246 13.09 -5.30 -45.92
N SER A 247 13.48 -6.32 -45.17
CA SER A 247 13.90 -7.61 -45.74
C SER A 247 12.76 -8.30 -46.48
N LEU A 248 11.54 -8.27 -45.94
CA LEU A 248 10.35 -8.76 -46.64
C LEU A 248 10.07 -7.97 -47.93
N GLY A 249 10.32 -6.66 -47.93
CA GLY A 249 10.21 -5.82 -49.13
C GLY A 249 11.22 -6.15 -50.21
N VAL A 250 12.47 -6.47 -49.84
CA VAL A 250 13.47 -6.99 -50.78
C VAL A 250 13.01 -8.32 -51.38
N MET A 251 12.59 -9.26 -50.52
CA MET A 251 12.09 -10.57 -50.95
C MET A 251 10.91 -10.47 -51.93
N GLN A 252 9.93 -9.59 -51.65
CA GLN A 252 8.80 -9.36 -52.56
C GLN A 252 9.25 -8.86 -53.94
N ARG A 253 10.21 -7.91 -53.99
CA ARG A 253 10.75 -7.37 -55.24
C ARG A 253 11.50 -8.42 -56.04
N ASP A 254 12.34 -9.22 -55.38
CA ASP A 254 13.13 -10.27 -56.03
C ASP A 254 12.23 -11.38 -56.60
N LEU A 255 11.20 -11.81 -55.85
CA LEU A 255 10.19 -12.76 -56.32
C LEU A 255 9.43 -12.21 -57.54
N ARG A 256 9.04 -10.93 -57.53
CA ARG A 256 8.40 -10.28 -58.68
C ARG A 256 9.30 -10.26 -59.90
N GLY A 257 10.58 -9.93 -59.71
CA GLY A 257 11.58 -9.95 -60.78
C GLY A 257 11.73 -11.34 -61.40
N MET A 258 11.80 -12.39 -60.57
CA MET A 258 11.88 -13.77 -61.06
C MET A 258 10.65 -14.18 -61.85
N ILE A 259 9.43 -13.85 -61.40
CA ILE A 259 8.19 -14.15 -62.14
C ILE A 259 8.17 -13.40 -63.48
N GLU A 260 8.62 -12.15 -63.53
CA GLU A 260 8.67 -11.37 -64.77
C GLU A 260 9.66 -11.97 -65.77
N VAL A 261 10.83 -12.42 -65.32
CA VAL A 261 11.82 -13.12 -66.16
C VAL A 261 11.24 -14.45 -66.68
N VAL A 262 10.59 -15.24 -65.84
CA VAL A 262 9.94 -16.50 -66.25
C VAL A 262 8.84 -16.23 -67.28
N ARG A 263 8.01 -15.20 -67.07
CA ARG A 263 6.95 -14.80 -67.99
C ARG A 263 7.51 -14.33 -69.33
N SER A 264 8.55 -13.49 -69.32
CA SER A 264 9.26 -13.04 -70.53
C SER A 264 9.82 -14.23 -71.33
N ASN A 265 10.49 -15.17 -70.65
CA ASN A 265 11.03 -16.38 -71.27
C ASN A 265 9.91 -17.26 -71.85
N ALA A 266 8.80 -17.46 -71.14
CA ALA A 266 7.64 -18.21 -71.63
C ALA A 266 6.99 -17.56 -72.86
N HIS A 267 6.91 -16.23 -72.91
CA HIS A 267 6.47 -15.50 -74.10
C HIS A 267 7.44 -15.67 -75.27
N GLY A 268 8.75 -15.63 -75.02
CA GLY A 268 9.78 -15.91 -76.03
C GLY A 268 9.64 -17.31 -76.62
N VAL A 269 9.53 -18.34 -75.77
CA VAL A 269 9.32 -19.74 -76.19
C VAL A 269 8.01 -19.90 -76.97
N SER A 270 6.92 -19.29 -76.50
CA SER A 270 5.62 -19.33 -77.20
C SER A 270 5.68 -18.65 -78.57
N GLY A 271 6.44 -17.56 -78.69
CA GLY A 271 6.71 -16.88 -79.95
C GLY A 271 7.50 -17.77 -80.91
N MET A 272 8.59 -18.37 -80.43
CA MET A 272 9.39 -19.32 -81.20
C MET A 272 8.58 -20.54 -81.65
N SER A 273 7.74 -21.11 -80.78
CA SER A 273 6.86 -22.23 -81.12
C SER A 273 5.82 -21.87 -82.18
N ARG A 274 5.27 -20.65 -82.14
CA ARG A 274 4.39 -20.15 -83.22
C ARG A 274 5.13 -20.03 -84.54
N GLN A 275 6.35 -19.50 -84.50
CA GLN A 275 7.20 -19.35 -85.67
C GLN A 275 7.65 -20.71 -86.25
N LEU A 276 7.91 -21.68 -85.39
CA LEU A 276 8.21 -23.06 -85.79
C LEU A 276 6.97 -23.75 -86.37
N SER A 277 5.80 -23.60 -85.75
CA SER A 277 4.54 -24.16 -86.26
C SER A 277 4.17 -23.57 -87.63
N SER A 278 4.32 -22.25 -87.82
CA SER A 278 4.15 -21.63 -89.14
C SER A 278 5.16 -22.16 -90.15
N GLY A 279 6.42 -22.34 -89.76
CA GLY A 279 7.44 -22.96 -90.60
C GLY A 279 7.09 -24.41 -90.99
N CYS A 280 6.61 -25.21 -90.04
CA CYS A 280 6.13 -26.57 -90.30
C CYS A 280 4.90 -26.58 -91.22
N HIS A 281 3.97 -25.64 -91.07
CA HIS A 281 2.82 -25.48 -91.98
C HIS A 281 3.26 -25.13 -93.40
N GLU A 282 4.26 -24.26 -93.55
CA GLU A 282 4.83 -23.91 -94.86
C GLU A 282 5.53 -25.11 -95.52
N VAL A 283 6.29 -25.88 -94.74
CA VAL A 283 6.93 -27.12 -95.22
C VAL A 283 5.90 -28.19 -95.58
N ALA A 284 4.85 -28.38 -94.77
CA ALA A 284 3.76 -29.31 -95.07
C ALA A 284 2.95 -28.87 -96.31
N ALA A 285 2.74 -27.56 -96.50
CA ALA A 285 2.13 -27.00 -97.70
C ALA A 285 2.99 -27.27 -98.95
N ARG A 286 4.32 -27.16 -98.84
CA ARG A 286 5.25 -27.56 -99.91
C ARG A 286 5.22 -29.06 -100.22
N GLN A 287 5.05 -29.93 -99.22
CA GLN A 287 4.92 -31.38 -99.44
C GLN A 287 3.57 -31.80 -100.04
N ARG A 288 2.50 -31.01 -99.86
CA ARG A 288 1.19 -31.24 -100.49
C ARG A 288 1.05 -30.64 -101.89
N ALA A 289 2.05 -29.93 -102.39
CA ALA A 289 2.08 -29.46 -103.77
C ALA A 289 2.30 -30.68 -104.70
N PRO A 290 1.35 -31.03 -105.58
CA PRO A 290 1.56 -32.12 -106.51
C PRO A 290 2.68 -31.75 -107.49
N CYS A 291 3.67 -32.63 -107.67
CA CYS A 291 4.63 -32.57 -108.77
C CYS A 291 3.88 -32.67 -110.11
N ARG A 292 3.39 -31.54 -110.61
CA ARG A 292 2.92 -31.38 -111.99
C ARG A 292 4.05 -30.80 -112.82
N GLN A 293 4.68 -31.69 -113.60
CA GLN A 293 5.00 -31.58 -115.03
C GLN A 293 5.29 -30.16 -115.57
N ARG A 294 6.36 -29.91 -116.33
CA ARG A 294 6.67 -30.39 -117.71
C ARG A 294 7.78 -29.45 -118.31
N PRO A 295 8.19 -29.51 -119.60
CA PRO A 295 9.06 -30.45 -120.30
C PRO A 295 10.29 -29.80 -121.01
N ALA A 296 11.12 -30.68 -121.59
CA ALA A 296 11.94 -30.59 -122.82
C ALA A 296 12.36 -29.23 -123.42
N ARG A 297 13.68 -29.10 -123.60
CA ARG A 297 14.31 -28.91 -124.91
C ARG A 297 15.52 -29.82 -125.03
#